data_AF-A0A372MHN5-F1
#
_entry.id   AF-A0A372MHN5-F1
#
_cell.length_a   1.000
_cell.length_b   1.000
_cell.length_c   1.000
_cell.angle_alpha   90.00
_cell.angle_beta   90.00
_cell.angle_gamma   90.00
#
_symmetry.space_group_name_H-M   'P 1'
#
loop_
_entity.id
_entity.type
_entity.pdbx_description
1 polymer ?
#
loop_
_entity_poly.entity_id
_entity_poly.type
_entity_poly.pdbx_seq_one_letter_code
_entity_poly.pdbx_strand_id
1 'polypeptide(L)' 'MSFESDVSRIEEIAQKLNKPETSLEESLSLFEEGMRLSKALEKTLTEAKRKVEVILSEDLTEAETTVLE' A
#
# COMPACT_ATOMS: atom_id res chain seq x y z
N MET A 1 1.56 2.24 -12.87
CA MET A 1 0.94 1.12 -12.11
C MET A 1 -0.02 1.75 -11.11
N SER A 2 -1.21 1.19 -10.94
CA SER A 2 -2.19 1.66 -9.95
C SER A 2 -2.12 0.77 -8.70
N PHE A 3 -2.57 1.30 -7.57
CA PHE A 3 -2.62 0.55 -6.31
C PHE A 3 -3.38 -0.78 -6.46
N GLU A 4 -4.53 -0.75 -7.13
CA GLU A 4 -5.37 -1.92 -7.38
C GLU A 4 -4.65 -2.96 -8.25
N SER A 5 -3.91 -2.51 -9.27
CA SER A 5 -3.11 -3.39 -10.12
C SER A 5 -1.99 -4.07 -9.34
N ASP A 6 -1.34 -3.35 -8.42
CA ASP A 6 -0.26 -3.89 -7.59
C ASP A 6 -0.81 -4.89 -6.55
N VAL A 7 -2.00 -4.64 -6.01
CA VAL A 7 -2.71 -5.57 -5.13
C VAL A 7 -3.10 -6.85 -5.88
N SER A 8 -3.73 -6.74 -7.06
CA SER A 8 -4.06 -7.91 -7.89
C SER A 8 -2.80 -8.71 -8.25
N ARG A 9 -1.69 -8.05 -8.50
CA ARG A 9 -0.42 -8.73 -8.79
C ARG A 9 0.10 -9.51 -7.59
N ILE A 10 0.00 -8.98 -6.37
CA ILE A 10 0.37 -9.74 -5.16
C ILE A 10 -0.50 -10.99 -5.00
N GLU A 11 -1.80 -10.90 -5.28
CA GLU A 11 -2.69 -12.06 -5.22
C GLU A 11 -2.29 -13.13 -6.25
N GLU A 12 -1.95 -12.73 -7.48
CA GLU A 12 -1.43 -13.65 -8.50
C GLU A 12 -0.12 -14.32 -8.05
N ILE A 13 0.80 -13.55 -7.48
CA ILE A 13 2.07 -14.07 -6.94
C ILE A 13 1.79 -15.11 -5.85
N ALA A 14 0.90 -14.81 -4.91
CA ALA A 14 0.52 -15.72 -3.83
C ALA A 14 -0.14 -17.00 -4.36
N GLN A 15 -0.98 -16.90 -5.40
CA GLN A 15 -1.56 -18.07 -6.06
C GLN A 15 -0.48 -18.91 -6.76
N LYS A 16 0.47 -18.27 -7.44
CA LYS A 16 1.57 -18.98 -8.12
C LYS A 16 2.52 -19.67 -7.13
N LEU A 17 2.83 -19.05 -6.01
CA LEU A 17 3.69 -19.68 -4.99
C LEU A 17 3.06 -20.92 -4.35
N ASN A 18 1.74 -21.06 -4.37
CA ASN A 18 1.04 -22.24 -3.85
C ASN A 18 0.92 -23.39 -4.85
N LYS A 19 1.36 -23.18 -6.10
CA LYS A 19 1.28 -24.20 -7.14
C LYS A 19 2.46 -25.18 -7.05
N PRO A 20 2.21 -26.50 -7.06
CA PRO A 20 3.27 -27.51 -6.97
C PRO A 20 4.21 -27.53 -8.17
N GLU A 21 3.80 -26.99 -9.32
CA GLU A 21 4.62 -26.85 -10.52
C GLU A 21 5.62 -25.68 -10.47
N THR A 22 5.53 -24.80 -9.47
CA THR A 22 6.40 -23.63 -9.36
C THR A 22 7.81 -24.06 -8.94
N SER A 23 8.78 -23.79 -9.81
CA SER A 23 10.18 -24.12 -9.54
C SER A 23 10.75 -23.27 -8.40
N LEU A 24 11.88 -23.70 -7.82
CA LEU A 24 12.56 -22.94 -6.77
C LEU A 24 13.03 -21.56 -7.26
N GLU A 25 13.61 -21.49 -8.47
CA GLU A 25 14.07 -20.23 -9.07
C GLU A 25 12.90 -19.28 -9.34
N GLU A 26 11.78 -19.81 -9.85
CA GLU A 26 10.57 -19.03 -10.05
C GLU A 26 9.98 -18.56 -8.71
N SER A 27 9.99 -19.41 -7.69
CA SER A 27 9.54 -19.06 -6.34
C SER A 27 10.35 -17.91 -5.74
N LEU A 28 11.67 -17.93 -5.92
CA LEU A 28 12.55 -16.84 -5.46
C LEU A 28 12.26 -15.54 -6.20
N SER A 29 12.10 -15.59 -7.52
CA SER A 29 11.76 -14.41 -8.34
C SER A 29 10.40 -13.81 -7.93
N LEU A 30 9.38 -14.66 -7.80
CA LEU A 30 8.04 -14.27 -7.37
C LEU A 30 8.04 -13.67 -5.95
N PHE A 31 8.84 -14.24 -5.03
CA PHE A 31 8.97 -13.72 -3.68
C PHE A 31 9.63 -12.33 -3.65
N GLU A 32 10.71 -12.13 -4.40
CA GLU A 32 11.35 -10.82 -4.51
C GLU A 32 10.43 -9.76 -5.13
N GLU A 33 9.65 -10.14 -6.14
CA GLU A 33 8.63 -9.28 -6.75
C GLU A 33 7.57 -8.91 -5.72
N GLY A 34 7.02 -9.90 -5.01
CA GLY A 34 6.01 -9.69 -3.96
C GLY A 34 6.48 -8.79 -2.82
N MET A 35 7.76 -8.90 -2.40
CA MET A 35 8.35 -8.00 -1.41
C MET A 35 8.43 -6.56 -1.91
N ARG A 36 8.86 -6.36 -3.17
CA ARG A 36 8.94 -5.02 -3.77
C ARG A 36 7.57 -4.36 -3.86
N LEU A 37 6.56 -5.10 -4.31
CA LEU A 37 5.18 -4.61 -4.39
C LEU A 37 4.63 -4.28 -3.01
N SER A 38 4.82 -5.16 -2.02
CA SER A 38 4.37 -4.92 -0.64
C SER A 38 4.91 -3.61 -0.08
N LYS A 39 6.21 -3.35 -0.27
CA LYS A 39 6.86 -2.11 0.19
C LYS A 39 6.33 -0.87 -0.53
N ALA A 40 6.01 -0.98 -1.82
CA ALA A 40 5.44 0.13 -2.59
C ALA A 40 4.00 0.46 -2.14
N LEU A 41 3.19 -0.56 -1.88
CA LEU A 41 1.83 -0.41 -1.36
C LEU A 41 1.82 0.22 0.03
N GLU A 42 2.70 -0.24 0.92
CA GLU A 42 2.85 0.33 2.27
C GLU A 42 3.20 1.81 2.23
N LYS A 43 4.13 2.20 1.35
CA LYS A 43 4.49 3.60 1.15
C LYS A 43 3.29 4.41 0.66
N THR A 44 2.54 3.89 -0.31
CA THR A 44 1.35 4.55 -0.87
C THR A 44 0.28 4.77 0.20
N LEU A 45 0.01 3.76 1.02
CA LEU A 45 -0.94 3.85 2.13
C LEU A 45 -0.49 4.84 3.20
N THR A 46 0.81 4.87 3.50
CA THR A 46 1.38 5.82 4.47
C THR A 46 1.22 7.27 3.99
N GLU A 47 1.48 7.53 2.71
CA GLU A 47 1.29 8.85 2.10
C GLU A 47 -0.19 9.27 2.09
N ALA A 48 -1.09 8.34 1.76
CA ALA A 48 -2.53 8.58 1.81
C ALA A 48 -2.99 8.91 3.24
N LYS A 49 -2.56 8.13 4.23
CA LYS A 49 -2.86 8.36 5.64
C LYS A 49 -2.39 9.73 6.11
N ARG A 50 -1.15 10.11 5.78
CA ARG A 50 -0.60 11.43 6.12
C ARG A 50 -1.44 12.56 5.52
N LYS A 51 -1.88 12.44 4.26
CA LYS A 51 -2.74 13.46 3.63
C LYS A 51 -4.07 13.61 4.37
N VAL A 52 -4.69 12.50 4.77
CA VAL A 52 -5.92 12.52 5.57
C VAL A 52 -5.69 13.18 6.93
N GLU A 53 -4.59 12.85 7.62
CA GLU A 53 -4.24 13.46 8.91
C GLU A 53 -4.03 14.98 8.80
N VAL A 54 -3.40 15.47 7.72
CA VAL A 54 -3.23 16.92 7.49
C VAL A 54 -4.57 17.60 7.31
N ILE A 55 -5.45 17.08 6.44
CA ILE A 55 -6.79 17.66 6.21
C ILE A 55 -7.59 17.71 7.52
N LEU A 56 -7.59 16.62 8.30
CA LEU A 56 -8.29 16.57 9.58
C LEU A 56 -7.69 17.53 10.62
N SER A 57 -6.38 17.77 10.59
CA SER A 57 -5.71 18.72 11.49
C SER A 57 -6.01 20.17 11.11
N GLU A 58 -6.08 20.48 9.81
CA GLU A 58 -6.45 21.80 9.30
C GLU A 58 -7.91 22.15 9.67
N ASP A 59 -8.84 21.21 9.51
CA ASP A 59 -10.25 21.37 9.94
C ASP A 59 -10.37 21.68 11.46
N LEU A 60 -9.53 21.05 12.29
CA LEU A 60 -9.53 21.30 13.73
C LEU A 60 -8.97 22.68 14.11
N THR A 61 -7.98 23.20 13.35
CA THR A 61 -7.40 24.52 13.60
C THR A 61 -8.32 25.67 13.20
N GLU A 62 -9.17 25.51 12.18
CA GLU A 62 -10.18 26.50 11.82
C GLU A 62 -11.34 26.56 12.85
N ALA A 63 -11.66 25.42 13.48
CA ALA A 63 -12.70 25.35 14.50
C ALA A 63 -12.33 26.08 15.81
N GLU A 64 -11.06 26.09 16.23
CA GLU A 64 -10.62 26.79 17.46
C GLU A 64 -10.49 28.31 17.28
N THR A 65 -10.27 28.80 16.06
CA THR A 65 -10.09 30.24 15.80
C THR A 65 -11.41 31.01 15.80
N THR A 66 -12.54 30.34 15.53
CA THR A 66 -13.89 30.98 15.52
C THR A 66 -14.50 31.13 16.92
N VAL A 67 -13.97 30.46 17.94
CA VAL A 67 -14.55 30.47 19.31
C VAL A 67 -14.00 31.61 20.18
N LEU A 68 -13.01 32.37 19.68
CA LEU A 68 -12.35 33.44 20.43
C LEU A 68 -12.56 34.86 19.86
N GLU A 69 -13.56 35.08 18.99
CA GLU A 69 -14.06 36.42 18.63
C GLU A 69 -15.43 36.74 19.24
#